data_AF-A0A084IMA5-F1
#
_entry.id   AF-A0A084IMA5-F1
#
_cell.length_a   1.000
_cell.length_b   1.000
_cell.length_c   1.000
_cell.angle_alpha   90.00
_cell.angle_beta   90.00
_cell.angle_gamma   90.00
#
_symmetry.space_group_name_H-M   'P 1'
#
loop_
_entity.id
_entity.type
_entity.pdbx_description
1 polymer ?
#
loop_
_entity_poly.entity_id
_entity_poly.type
_entity_poly.pdbx_seq_one_letter_code
_entity_poly.pdbx_strand_id
1 'polypeptide(L)'
;MSYGTVFCADFADYPFMHEAAMSLADQTRLIVGGQGRTTRQPTDASLDRYEYFDWRHYFRLADFEHKLDPTAVVKPERVNAYEPAKHHFMRSLDRVFLVPEAQAVQERLFYGLINAFEAWLARAPRPLTVFFAHTPHFPWHLVFHQVCRVNRVPVYIFRTTQIADAVLLDADLSVSNQDWVRPGTPIDASWVMDQAWARSPRMANSVSINERASRHARKRLGFFRWSAIVWRYFRDRHYLAHRHYHRLGWRAIVAAARRRHRQRRADLAYLDRHAAQQAPTGAYAYFGLHYQPERTTVPEAGYFHDQIRAIRILAASLPTGMTLVVKEHPRQLGDRRPSLRRLHAV
;
A
#
# COMPACT_ATOMS: atom_id res chain seq x y z
N MET A 1 -20.48 -20.61 -25.24
CA MET A 1 -19.47 -20.96 -24.22
C MET A 1 -19.50 -19.86 -23.17
N SER A 2 -19.76 -20.19 -21.90
CA SER A 2 -19.77 -19.18 -20.83
C SER A 2 -18.32 -18.78 -20.58
N TYR A 3 -17.90 -17.66 -21.17
CA TYR A 3 -16.61 -17.06 -20.89
C TYR A 3 -16.58 -16.70 -19.39
N GLY A 4 -15.57 -17.19 -18.67
CA GLY A 4 -15.39 -16.85 -17.25
C GLY A 4 -15.24 -15.34 -17.05
N THR A 5 -15.55 -14.86 -15.85
CA THR A 5 -15.37 -13.45 -15.47
C THR A 5 -14.06 -13.27 -14.73
N VAL A 6 -13.24 -12.32 -15.19
CA VAL A 6 -11.96 -11.99 -14.58
C VAL A 6 -12.02 -10.58 -14.04
N PHE A 7 -11.76 -10.41 -12.74
CA PHE A 7 -11.62 -9.10 -12.11
C PHE A 7 -10.14 -8.78 -11.85
N CYS A 8 -9.61 -7.87 -12.66
CA CYS A 8 -8.27 -7.31 -12.56
C CYS A 8 -8.26 -6.11 -11.58
N ALA A 9 -8.13 -6.39 -10.29
CA ALA A 9 -8.08 -5.40 -9.22
C ALA A 9 -6.80 -4.55 -9.27
N ASP A 10 -6.96 -3.22 -9.35
CA ASP A 10 -5.92 -2.19 -9.46
C ASP A 10 -5.20 -2.09 -10.80
N PHE A 11 -5.53 -2.92 -11.79
CA PHE A 11 -4.80 -2.97 -13.05
C PHE A 11 -4.85 -1.64 -13.81
N ALA A 12 -5.94 -0.86 -13.71
CA ALA A 12 -6.03 0.44 -14.37
C ALA A 12 -5.03 1.48 -13.84
N ASP A 13 -4.45 1.27 -12.64
CA ASP A 13 -3.45 2.17 -12.07
C ASP A 13 -2.01 1.83 -12.50
N TYR A 14 -1.82 0.72 -13.24
CA TYR A 14 -0.51 0.22 -13.68
C TYR A 14 -0.52 -0.10 -15.19
N PRO A 15 0.09 0.74 -16.05
CA PRO A 15 -0.02 0.60 -17.50
C PRO A 15 0.30 -0.81 -18.05
N PHE A 16 1.38 -1.42 -17.57
CA PHE A 16 1.77 -2.77 -18.00
C PHE A 16 0.74 -3.84 -17.60
N MET A 17 0.19 -3.74 -16.39
CA MET A 17 -0.84 -4.69 -15.94
C MET A 17 -2.14 -4.45 -16.72
N HIS A 18 -2.53 -3.20 -16.94
CA HIS A 18 -3.69 -2.85 -17.76
C HIS A 18 -3.62 -3.46 -19.16
N GLU A 19 -2.48 -3.30 -19.83
CA GLU A 19 -2.21 -3.90 -21.13
C GLU A 19 -2.33 -5.44 -21.08
N ALA A 20 -1.74 -6.07 -20.06
CA ALA A 20 -1.86 -7.51 -19.86
C ALA A 20 -3.32 -7.95 -19.67
N ALA A 21 -4.15 -7.19 -18.94
CA ALA A 21 -5.58 -7.48 -18.80
C ALA A 21 -6.33 -7.34 -20.13
N MET A 22 -5.99 -6.35 -20.97
CA MET A 22 -6.66 -6.16 -22.27
C MET A 22 -6.45 -7.36 -23.21
N SER A 23 -5.36 -8.12 -23.06
CA SER A 23 -5.16 -9.36 -23.83
C SER A 23 -6.19 -10.46 -23.51
N LEU A 24 -6.85 -10.38 -22.35
CA LEU A 24 -7.89 -11.32 -21.91
C LEU A 24 -9.32 -10.89 -22.34
N ALA A 25 -9.49 -9.66 -22.82
CA ALA A 25 -10.81 -9.04 -23.01
C ALA A 25 -11.65 -9.73 -24.10
N ASP A 26 -11.02 -10.40 -25.06
CA ASP A 26 -11.73 -11.10 -26.15
C ASP A 26 -12.19 -12.52 -25.74
N GLN A 27 -11.64 -13.06 -24.65
CA GLN A 27 -11.84 -14.44 -24.21
C GLN A 27 -12.56 -14.55 -22.86
N THR A 28 -12.76 -13.42 -22.17
CA THR A 28 -13.34 -13.39 -20.83
C THR A 28 -14.18 -12.15 -20.63
N ARG A 29 -15.18 -12.21 -19.75
CA ARG A 29 -15.81 -10.97 -19.28
C ARG A 29 -14.83 -10.28 -18.34
N LEU A 30 -14.33 -9.13 -18.74
CA LEU A 30 -13.28 -8.43 -18.01
C LEU A 30 -13.85 -7.30 -17.14
N ILE A 31 -13.44 -7.28 -15.88
CA ILE A 31 -13.66 -6.15 -14.95
C ILE A 31 -12.28 -5.59 -14.59
N VAL A 32 -12.08 -4.28 -14.69
CA VAL A 32 -10.78 -3.64 -14.39
C VAL A 32 -10.97 -2.59 -13.30
N GLY A 33 -10.27 -2.79 -12.18
CA GLY A 33 -10.31 -1.90 -11.03
C GLY A 33 -9.23 -0.82 -11.08
N GLY A 34 -9.52 0.37 -10.56
CA GLY A 34 -8.54 1.44 -10.38
C GLY A 34 -9.03 2.61 -9.54
N GLN A 35 -8.15 3.59 -9.33
CA GLN A 35 -8.40 4.79 -8.54
C GLN A 35 -8.44 6.07 -9.38
N GLY A 36 -8.18 5.96 -10.69
CA GLY A 36 -8.20 7.07 -11.63
C GLY A 36 -9.60 7.36 -12.21
N ARG A 37 -9.74 8.49 -12.89
CA ARG A 37 -10.53 8.44 -14.12
C ARG A 37 -9.59 7.72 -15.09
N THR A 38 -9.94 6.55 -15.62
CA THR A 38 -9.66 6.38 -17.04
C THR A 38 -10.30 7.62 -17.65
N THR A 39 -9.47 8.55 -18.11
CA THR A 39 -10.00 9.67 -18.90
C THR A 39 -10.77 8.97 -20.00
N ARG A 40 -12.10 8.97 -19.89
CA ARG A 40 -13.01 8.71 -21.02
C ARG A 40 -12.58 9.73 -22.07
N GLN A 41 -11.57 9.40 -22.86
CA GLN A 41 -11.44 9.97 -24.17
C GLN A 41 -12.56 9.29 -24.95
N PRO A 42 -13.57 10.05 -25.42
CA PRO A 42 -14.79 9.48 -26.02
C PRO A 42 -14.55 8.58 -27.24
N THR A 43 -13.30 8.46 -27.70
CA THR A 43 -12.89 7.78 -28.93
C THR A 43 -12.12 6.48 -28.71
N ASP A 44 -11.89 6.06 -27.46
CA ASP A 44 -11.11 4.85 -27.19
C ASP A 44 -12.02 3.61 -27.18
N ALA A 45 -12.13 2.96 -28.34
CA ALA A 45 -12.91 1.73 -28.55
C ALA A 45 -12.46 0.55 -27.66
N SER A 46 -11.31 0.65 -26.98
CA SER A 46 -10.88 -0.35 -26.00
C SER A 46 -11.71 -0.35 -24.71
N LEU A 47 -12.42 0.75 -24.40
CA LEU A 47 -13.19 0.91 -23.16
C LEU A 47 -14.51 0.13 -23.15
N ASP A 48 -15.04 -0.26 -24.30
CA ASP A 48 -16.23 -1.12 -24.39
C ASP A 48 -15.91 -2.60 -24.11
N ARG A 49 -14.62 -2.94 -24.05
CA ARG A 49 -14.13 -4.31 -23.88
C ARG A 49 -14.09 -4.76 -22.41
N TYR A 50 -14.34 -3.87 -21.45
CA TYR A 50 -14.33 -4.21 -20.02
C TYR A 50 -15.23 -3.32 -19.16
N GLU A 51 -15.63 -3.84 -18.01
CA GLU A 51 -16.37 -3.10 -16.98
C GLU A 51 -15.39 -2.40 -16.02
N TYR A 52 -15.51 -1.08 -15.84
CA TYR A 52 -14.62 -0.35 -14.92
C TYR A 52 -15.15 -0.38 -13.47
N PHE A 53 -14.30 -0.82 -12.55
CA PHE A 53 -14.58 -0.80 -11.11
C PHE A 53 -13.83 0.34 -10.42
N ASP A 54 -14.56 1.40 -10.04
CA ASP A 54 -13.98 2.56 -9.38
C ASP A 54 -13.85 2.35 -7.86
N TRP A 55 -12.63 2.13 -7.39
CA TRP A 55 -12.36 1.96 -5.95
C TRP A 55 -12.70 3.20 -5.12
N ARG A 56 -12.74 4.39 -5.72
CA ARG A 56 -12.99 5.64 -4.99
C ARG A 56 -14.36 5.67 -4.32
N HIS A 57 -15.33 4.93 -4.85
CA HIS A 57 -16.65 4.80 -4.22
C HIS A 57 -16.59 4.11 -2.85
N TYR A 58 -15.52 3.37 -2.57
CA TYR A 58 -15.30 2.64 -1.32
C TYR A 58 -14.25 3.31 -0.45
N PHE A 59 -13.75 4.49 -0.86
CA PHE A 59 -12.77 5.16 -0.06
C PHE A 59 -13.36 5.65 1.24
N ARG A 60 -14.63 6.09 1.28
CA ARG A 60 -15.28 6.65 2.47
C ARG A 60 -16.65 6.04 2.70
N LEU A 61 -17.00 5.79 3.97
CA LEU A 61 -18.30 5.25 4.34
C LEU A 61 -19.46 6.07 3.75
N ALA A 62 -19.43 7.40 3.89
CA ALA A 62 -20.47 8.29 3.37
C ALA A 62 -20.73 8.17 1.85
N ASP A 63 -19.73 7.70 1.07
CA ASP A 63 -19.86 7.58 -0.39
C ASP A 63 -20.70 6.36 -0.82
N PHE A 64 -20.87 5.38 0.08
CA PHE A 64 -21.58 4.14 -0.23
C PHE A 64 -22.58 3.71 0.85
N GLU A 65 -22.58 4.33 2.03
CA GLU A 65 -23.48 3.98 3.13
C GLU A 65 -24.96 4.04 2.73
N HIS A 66 -25.34 5.04 1.94
CA HIS A 66 -26.71 5.18 1.41
C HIS A 66 -27.11 4.06 0.44
N LYS A 67 -26.16 3.25 -0.04
CA LYS A 67 -26.39 2.09 -0.91
C LYS A 67 -26.43 0.78 -0.13
N LEU A 68 -26.07 0.81 1.16
CA LEU A 68 -26.14 -0.36 2.02
C LEU A 68 -27.58 -0.60 2.42
N ASP A 69 -27.98 -1.85 2.45
CA ASP A 69 -29.20 -2.26 3.11
C ASP A 69 -29.01 -2.03 4.63
N PRO A 70 -29.83 -1.18 5.28
CA PRO A 70 -29.71 -0.90 6.70
C PRO A 70 -29.97 -2.13 7.59
N THR A 71 -30.58 -3.17 7.03
CA THR A 71 -30.84 -4.45 7.71
C THR A 71 -29.77 -5.51 7.43
N ALA A 72 -28.86 -5.25 6.47
CA ALA A 72 -27.75 -6.14 6.20
C ALA A 72 -26.73 -6.08 7.34
N VAL A 73 -26.75 -7.10 8.19
CA VAL A 73 -25.81 -7.26 9.29
C VAL A 73 -24.87 -8.41 8.98
N VAL A 74 -23.57 -8.20 9.18
CA VAL A 74 -22.60 -9.30 9.18
C VAL A 74 -22.95 -10.21 10.35
N LYS A 75 -23.47 -11.40 10.04
CA LYS A 75 -23.94 -12.32 11.06
C LYS A 75 -22.80 -12.69 12.03
N PRO A 76 -23.05 -12.81 13.34
CA PRO A 76 -22.03 -13.08 14.35
C PRO A 76 -21.13 -14.28 14.01
N GLU A 77 -21.71 -15.34 13.46
CA GLU A 77 -20.99 -16.55 13.05
C GLU A 77 -19.95 -16.32 11.93
N ARG A 78 -20.11 -15.24 11.14
CA ARG A 78 -19.16 -14.86 10.07
C ARG A 78 -18.14 -13.82 10.53
N VAL A 79 -18.32 -13.15 11.67
CA VAL A 79 -17.41 -12.09 12.15
C VAL A 79 -15.98 -12.61 12.30
N ASN A 80 -15.83 -13.80 12.88
CA ASN A 80 -14.52 -14.45 13.03
C ASN A 80 -13.82 -14.69 11.69
N ALA A 81 -14.57 -14.89 10.62
CA ALA A 81 -14.01 -15.08 9.28
C ALA A 81 -13.42 -13.79 8.70
N TYR A 82 -13.78 -12.61 9.23
CA TYR A 82 -13.23 -11.32 8.81
C TYR A 82 -12.17 -10.75 9.75
N GLU A 83 -11.97 -11.35 10.92
CA GLU A 83 -11.00 -10.90 11.92
C GLU A 83 -9.56 -10.76 11.35
N PRO A 84 -9.06 -11.68 10.49
CA PRO A 84 -7.73 -11.50 9.88
C PRO A 84 -7.61 -10.19 9.09
N ALA A 85 -8.68 -9.80 8.39
CA ALA A 85 -8.72 -8.54 7.66
C ALA A 85 -8.89 -7.33 8.56
N LYS A 86 -9.57 -7.46 9.72
CA LYS A 86 -9.73 -6.34 10.67
C LYS A 86 -8.38 -5.84 11.16
N HIS A 87 -7.48 -6.74 11.56
CA HIS A 87 -6.14 -6.34 12.00
C HIS A 87 -5.37 -5.60 10.89
N HIS A 88 -5.31 -6.15 9.68
CA HIS A 88 -4.64 -5.50 8.55
C HIS A 88 -5.31 -4.19 8.14
N PHE A 89 -6.65 -4.15 8.15
CA PHE A 89 -7.46 -2.96 7.88
C PHE A 89 -7.07 -1.84 8.83
N MET A 90 -7.14 -2.08 10.15
CA MET A 90 -6.85 -1.07 11.18
C MET A 90 -5.43 -0.51 11.01
N ARG A 91 -4.43 -1.38 10.78
CA ARG A 91 -3.05 -0.95 10.52
C ARG A 91 -2.88 -0.19 9.20
N SER A 92 -3.69 -0.51 8.20
CA SER A 92 -3.68 0.20 6.92
C SER A 92 -4.36 1.57 6.98
N LEU A 93 -5.16 1.86 8.02
CA LEU A 93 -5.79 3.17 8.19
C LEU A 93 -4.76 4.28 8.39
N ASP A 94 -3.62 3.97 9.00
CA ASP A 94 -2.48 4.91 9.10
C ASP A 94 -2.00 5.41 7.73
N ARG A 95 -2.32 4.68 6.65
CA ARG A 95 -2.01 5.05 5.27
C ARG A 95 -3.04 5.94 4.62
N VAL A 96 -4.20 6.10 5.21
CA VAL A 96 -5.32 6.80 4.55
C VAL A 96 -5.76 7.97 5.40
N PHE A 97 -5.70 7.81 6.72
CA PHE A 97 -5.98 8.87 7.67
C PHE A 97 -4.71 9.65 8.00
N LEU A 98 -4.89 10.95 8.24
CA LEU A 98 -3.85 11.82 8.78
C LEU A 98 -4.03 12.02 10.29
N VAL A 99 -5.27 12.00 10.74
CA VAL A 99 -5.67 12.05 12.14
C VAL A 99 -6.41 10.75 12.40
N PRO A 100 -6.07 9.98 13.46
CA PRO A 100 -6.82 8.80 13.82
C PRO A 100 -8.30 9.14 13.99
N GLU A 101 -9.18 8.40 13.31
CA GLU A 101 -10.62 8.49 13.55
C GLU A 101 -11.00 7.73 14.82
N ALA A 102 -12.15 8.03 15.40
CA ALA A 102 -12.67 7.24 16.52
C ALA A 102 -12.86 5.77 16.11
N GLN A 103 -12.59 4.83 17.02
CA GLN A 103 -12.71 3.39 16.75
C GLN A 103 -14.09 3.01 16.17
N ALA A 104 -15.18 3.58 16.70
CA ALA A 104 -16.52 3.36 16.19
C ALA A 104 -16.69 3.74 14.71
N VAL A 105 -16.03 4.80 14.25
CA VAL A 105 -16.06 5.21 12.83
C VAL A 105 -15.26 4.23 11.97
N GLN A 106 -14.11 3.79 12.47
CA GLN A 106 -13.27 2.80 11.79
C GLN A 106 -14.00 1.46 11.64
N GLU A 107 -14.71 1.01 12.67
CA GLU A 107 -15.51 -0.21 12.64
C GLU A 107 -16.71 -0.10 11.71
N ARG A 108 -17.44 1.03 11.72
CA ARG A 108 -18.52 1.26 10.75
C ARG A 108 -18.02 1.23 9.31
N LEU A 109 -16.85 1.80 9.03
CA LEU A 109 -16.23 1.70 7.72
C LEU A 109 -15.88 0.25 7.36
N PHE A 110 -15.28 -0.50 8.29
CA PHE A 110 -14.92 -1.90 8.08
C PHE A 110 -16.12 -2.77 7.72
N TYR A 111 -17.17 -2.76 8.55
CA TYR A 111 -18.37 -3.56 8.31
C TYR A 111 -19.18 -3.05 7.12
N GLY A 112 -19.21 -1.74 6.90
CA GLY A 112 -19.81 -1.17 5.69
C GLY A 112 -19.13 -1.69 4.42
N LEU A 113 -17.80 -1.76 4.39
CA LEU A 113 -17.06 -2.33 3.25
C LEU A 113 -17.38 -3.81 3.04
N ILE A 114 -17.48 -4.60 4.11
CA ILE A 114 -17.89 -6.01 4.02
C ILE A 114 -19.25 -6.11 3.35
N ASN A 115 -20.27 -5.42 3.88
CA ASN A 115 -21.62 -5.44 3.34
C ASN A 115 -21.66 -4.99 1.87
N ALA A 116 -20.94 -3.92 1.54
CA ALA A 116 -20.89 -3.40 0.18
C ALA A 116 -20.30 -4.42 -0.80
N PHE A 117 -19.18 -5.07 -0.42
CA PHE A 117 -18.51 -6.03 -1.27
C PHE A 117 -19.22 -7.38 -1.34
N GLU A 118 -19.88 -7.83 -0.28
CA GLU A 118 -20.73 -9.01 -0.32
C GLU A 118 -21.93 -8.80 -1.24
N ALA A 119 -22.62 -7.66 -1.11
CA ALA A 119 -23.71 -7.29 -2.00
C ALA A 119 -23.24 -7.16 -3.45
N TRP A 120 -22.02 -6.68 -3.69
CA TRP A 120 -21.44 -6.65 -5.04
C TRP A 120 -21.14 -8.06 -5.55
N LEU A 121 -20.47 -8.92 -4.76
CA LEU A 121 -20.14 -10.30 -5.14
C LEU A 121 -21.37 -11.17 -5.41
N ALA A 122 -22.49 -10.91 -4.72
CA ALA A 122 -23.76 -11.59 -4.96
C ALA A 122 -24.36 -11.28 -6.34
N ARG A 123 -24.06 -10.10 -6.89
CA ARG A 123 -24.51 -9.65 -8.22
C ARG A 123 -23.47 -9.86 -9.32
N ALA A 124 -22.22 -10.13 -8.94
CA ALA A 124 -21.12 -10.33 -9.87
C ALA A 124 -21.34 -11.60 -10.72
N PRO A 125 -21.07 -11.58 -12.03
CA PRO A 125 -21.20 -12.75 -12.88
C PRO A 125 -20.24 -13.87 -12.47
N ARG A 126 -20.65 -15.13 -12.68
CA ARG A 126 -19.91 -16.33 -12.30
C ARG A 126 -19.61 -17.20 -13.53
N PRO A 127 -18.51 -17.99 -13.54
CA PRO A 127 -17.46 -18.05 -12.51
C PRO A 127 -16.63 -16.75 -12.46
N LEU A 128 -16.21 -16.34 -11.26
CA LEU A 128 -15.43 -15.13 -11.01
C LEU A 128 -14.04 -15.50 -10.48
N THR A 129 -12.99 -14.96 -11.09
CA THR A 129 -11.61 -15.02 -10.58
C THR A 129 -11.06 -13.61 -10.43
N VAL A 130 -10.40 -13.33 -9.31
CA VAL A 130 -9.83 -12.01 -9.01
C VAL A 130 -8.31 -12.06 -9.09
N PHE A 131 -7.72 -11.08 -9.76
CA PHE A 131 -6.27 -10.85 -9.79
C PHE A 131 -5.97 -9.46 -9.24
N PHE A 132 -5.11 -9.38 -8.23
CA PHE A 132 -4.56 -8.11 -7.77
C PHE A 132 -3.23 -7.82 -8.46
N ALA A 133 -3.09 -6.59 -8.97
CA ALA A 133 -1.85 -6.16 -9.63
C ALA A 133 -0.62 -6.17 -8.70
N HIS A 134 -0.88 -6.12 -7.40
CA HIS A 134 0.12 -6.18 -6.33
C HIS A 134 -0.58 -6.52 -5.01
N THR A 135 0.18 -6.85 -3.94
CA THR A 135 -0.42 -7.17 -2.63
C THR A 135 -1.43 -6.10 -2.18
N PRO A 136 -2.68 -6.48 -1.88
CA PRO A 136 -3.70 -5.62 -1.29
C PRO A 136 -3.15 -4.89 -0.07
N HIS A 137 -3.18 -3.56 -0.08
CA HIS A 137 -2.47 -2.78 0.94
C HIS A 137 -3.15 -1.47 1.33
N PHE A 138 -4.32 -1.22 0.74
CA PHE A 138 -5.27 -0.20 1.15
C PHE A 138 -6.41 -0.85 1.95
N PRO A 139 -7.10 -0.11 2.84
CA PRO A 139 -8.16 -0.65 3.67
C PRO A 139 -9.24 -1.40 2.89
N TRP A 140 -9.75 -0.81 1.81
CA TRP A 140 -10.78 -1.42 0.97
C TRP A 140 -10.29 -2.64 0.17
N HIS A 141 -9.04 -2.69 -0.29
CA HIS A 141 -8.49 -3.88 -0.96
C HIS A 141 -8.32 -5.05 0.02
N LEU A 142 -7.88 -4.77 1.25
CA LEU A 142 -7.74 -5.79 2.29
C LEU A 142 -9.09 -6.41 2.65
N VAL A 143 -10.12 -5.58 2.82
CA VAL A 143 -11.48 -6.08 3.07
C VAL A 143 -12.02 -6.85 1.87
N PHE A 144 -11.83 -6.34 0.65
CA PHE A 144 -12.28 -7.02 -0.57
C PHE A 144 -11.62 -8.39 -0.77
N HIS A 145 -10.31 -8.50 -0.53
CA HIS A 145 -9.57 -9.76 -0.58
C HIS A 145 -10.17 -10.79 0.39
N GLN A 146 -10.44 -10.38 1.63
CA GLN A 146 -11.05 -11.26 2.62
C GLN A 146 -12.49 -11.64 2.28
N VAL A 147 -13.29 -10.71 1.77
CA VAL A 147 -14.65 -10.97 1.28
C VAL A 147 -14.65 -12.01 0.16
N CYS A 148 -13.68 -11.95 -0.76
CA CYS A 148 -13.49 -12.97 -1.78
C CYS A 148 -13.13 -14.33 -1.17
N ARG A 149 -12.19 -14.37 -0.21
CA ARG A 149 -11.76 -15.60 0.49
C ARG A 149 -12.91 -16.29 1.22
N VAL A 150 -13.67 -15.55 2.03
CA VAL A 150 -14.81 -16.08 2.78
C VAL A 150 -15.89 -16.64 1.85
N ASN A 151 -16.10 -15.99 0.69
CA ASN A 151 -17.08 -16.42 -0.32
C ASN A 151 -16.49 -17.37 -1.37
N ARG A 152 -15.31 -17.96 -1.12
CA ARG A 152 -14.63 -18.95 -1.97
C ARG A 152 -14.46 -18.51 -3.43
N VAL A 153 -14.25 -17.22 -3.65
CA VAL A 153 -13.84 -16.66 -4.95
C VAL A 153 -12.33 -16.88 -5.08
N PRO A 154 -11.83 -17.52 -6.15
CA PRO A 154 -10.40 -17.61 -6.42
C PRO A 154 -9.76 -16.23 -6.52
N VAL A 155 -8.70 -16.00 -5.74
CA VAL A 155 -7.94 -14.74 -5.72
C VAL A 155 -6.47 -15.05 -5.93
N TYR A 156 -5.84 -14.29 -6.81
CA TYR A 156 -4.41 -14.32 -7.04
C TYR A 156 -3.81 -12.92 -6.93
N ILE A 157 -2.59 -12.84 -6.44
CA ILE A 157 -1.86 -11.62 -6.16
C ILE A 157 -0.53 -11.70 -6.89
N PHE A 158 -0.32 -10.77 -7.82
CA PHE A 158 0.99 -10.65 -8.46
C PHE A 158 1.98 -9.98 -7.50
N ARG A 159 3.15 -10.58 -7.28
CA ARG A 159 4.25 -9.92 -6.58
C ARG A 159 5.49 -9.85 -7.45
N THR A 160 5.96 -8.62 -7.62
CA THR A 160 7.22 -8.34 -8.31
C THR A 160 8.39 -8.88 -7.51
N THR A 161 9.29 -9.63 -8.15
CA THR A 161 10.57 -10.01 -7.56
C THR A 161 11.68 -9.07 -8.04
N GLN A 162 12.88 -9.18 -7.47
CA GLN A 162 14.08 -8.57 -8.04
C GLN A 162 14.72 -9.42 -9.14
N ILE A 163 14.14 -10.59 -9.42
CA ILE A 163 14.58 -11.49 -10.47
C ILE A 163 13.84 -11.06 -11.74
N ALA A 164 14.62 -10.71 -12.76
CA ALA A 164 14.17 -10.08 -13.99
C ALA A 164 13.01 -10.80 -14.69
N ASP A 165 13.02 -12.12 -14.62
CA ASP A 165 12.11 -13.02 -15.31
C ASP A 165 11.19 -13.77 -14.34
N ALA A 166 10.97 -13.29 -13.11
CA ALA A 166 10.08 -13.98 -12.17
C ALA A 166 9.04 -13.06 -11.54
N VAL A 167 7.80 -13.52 -11.58
CA VAL A 167 6.69 -12.96 -10.80
C VAL A 167 6.15 -14.07 -9.91
N LEU A 168 5.87 -13.73 -8.65
CA LEU A 168 5.22 -14.66 -7.73
C LEU A 168 3.72 -14.48 -7.85
N LEU A 169 3.00 -15.60 -7.83
CA LEU A 169 1.55 -15.62 -7.84
C LEU A 169 1.08 -16.21 -6.52
N ASP A 170 0.55 -15.37 -5.64
CA ASP A 170 0.11 -15.79 -4.31
C ASP A 170 -1.41 -15.75 -4.18
N ALA A 171 -1.97 -16.63 -3.36
CA ALA A 171 -3.38 -16.55 -2.95
C ALA A 171 -3.58 -15.83 -1.60
N ASP A 172 -2.52 -15.67 -0.81
CA ASP A 172 -2.55 -15.12 0.54
C ASP A 172 -1.75 -13.80 0.65
N LEU A 173 -2.10 -12.99 1.64
CA LEU A 173 -1.39 -11.76 1.99
C LEU A 173 -0.05 -12.06 2.69
N SER A 174 0.01 -13.18 3.42
CA SER A 174 1.21 -13.67 4.10
C SER A 174 2.07 -14.56 3.19
N VAL A 175 3.36 -14.61 3.47
CA VAL A 175 4.41 -15.14 2.56
C VAL A 175 4.58 -16.68 2.63
N SER A 176 3.60 -17.43 3.14
CA SER A 176 3.73 -18.88 3.29
C SER A 176 3.31 -19.61 2.00
N ASN A 177 4.17 -20.49 1.48
CA ASN A 177 3.95 -21.35 0.29
C ASN A 177 3.65 -20.58 -1.01
N GLN A 178 4.63 -19.81 -1.49
CA GLN A 178 4.52 -19.06 -2.74
C GLN A 178 4.84 -19.95 -3.95
N ASP A 179 3.97 -19.88 -4.97
CA ASP A 179 4.22 -20.53 -6.25
C ASP A 179 5.03 -19.60 -7.17
N TRP A 180 6.10 -20.15 -7.72
CA TRP A 180 7.01 -19.45 -8.61
C TRP A 180 6.59 -19.69 -10.06
N VAL A 181 6.09 -18.65 -10.72
CA VAL A 181 5.79 -18.71 -12.14
C VAL A 181 7.01 -18.20 -12.91
N ARG A 182 7.72 -19.14 -13.56
CA ARG A 182 8.79 -18.80 -14.51
C ARG A 182 8.21 -18.71 -15.92
N PRO A 183 8.64 -17.75 -16.74
CA PRO A 183 8.27 -17.68 -18.14
C PRO A 183 8.83 -18.90 -18.87
N GLY A 184 8.10 -19.38 -19.87
CA GLY A 184 8.55 -20.50 -20.72
C GLY A 184 9.85 -20.21 -21.46
N THR A 185 10.20 -18.93 -21.62
CA THR A 185 11.48 -18.46 -22.15
C THR A 185 12.14 -17.56 -21.11
N PRO A 186 13.34 -17.90 -20.60
CA PRO A 186 14.07 -17.03 -19.68
C PRO A 186 14.31 -15.66 -20.29
N ILE A 187 14.10 -14.61 -19.50
CA ILE A 187 14.40 -13.25 -19.96
C ILE A 187 15.82 -12.92 -19.50
N ASP A 188 16.63 -12.38 -20.40
CA ASP A 188 17.97 -11.91 -20.06
C ASP A 188 17.87 -10.82 -18.97
N ALA A 189 18.46 -11.11 -17.81
CA ALA A 189 18.45 -10.22 -16.67
C ALA A 189 19.16 -8.89 -16.97
N SER A 190 20.18 -8.90 -17.84
CA SER A 190 20.88 -7.68 -18.24
C SER A 190 19.97 -6.78 -19.07
N TRP A 191 19.24 -7.36 -20.04
CA TRP A 191 18.23 -6.65 -20.82
C TRP A 191 17.13 -6.06 -19.95
N VAL A 192 16.60 -6.81 -18.97
CA VAL A 192 15.57 -6.28 -18.05
C VAL A 192 16.12 -5.17 -17.18
N MET A 193 17.35 -5.30 -16.66
CA MET A 193 17.95 -4.23 -15.87
C MET A 193 18.18 -2.98 -16.73
N ASP A 194 18.71 -3.12 -17.95
CA ASP A 194 18.94 -2.01 -18.86
C ASP A 194 17.63 -1.33 -19.27
N GLN A 195 16.61 -2.10 -19.63
CA GLN A 195 15.28 -1.58 -19.95
C GLN A 195 14.58 -0.99 -18.72
N ALA A 196 14.69 -1.62 -17.54
CA ALA A 196 14.09 -1.10 -16.31
C ALA A 196 14.78 0.21 -15.88
N TRP A 197 16.10 0.33 -16.04
CA TRP A 197 16.82 1.57 -15.79
C TRP A 197 16.47 2.66 -16.81
N ALA A 198 16.36 2.30 -18.09
CA ALA A 198 15.99 3.22 -19.16
C ALA A 198 14.52 3.69 -19.07
N ARG A 199 13.60 2.80 -18.71
CA ARG A 199 12.14 3.06 -18.65
C ARG A 199 11.66 3.50 -17.28
N SER A 200 12.40 3.24 -16.20
CA SER A 200 12.08 3.70 -14.84
C SER A 200 13.09 4.75 -14.36
N PRO A 201 12.82 6.04 -14.64
CA PRO A 201 13.54 7.14 -14.03
C PRO A 201 13.59 7.04 -12.50
N ARG A 202 12.61 6.37 -11.86
CA ARG A 202 12.60 6.16 -10.41
C ARG A 202 13.70 5.21 -9.92
N MET A 203 14.03 4.18 -10.69
CA MET A 203 15.05 3.20 -10.31
C MET A 203 16.45 3.76 -10.54
N ALA A 204 16.70 4.35 -11.71
CA ALA A 204 17.93 5.09 -12.02
C ALA A 204 18.19 6.24 -11.02
N ASN A 205 17.15 6.89 -10.52
CA ASN A 205 17.28 7.95 -9.51
C ASN A 205 17.22 7.45 -8.06
N SER A 206 17.09 6.16 -7.77
CA SER A 206 16.81 5.67 -6.40
C SER A 206 17.92 6.03 -5.40
N VAL A 207 19.19 5.81 -5.78
CA VAL A 207 20.38 6.16 -4.99
C VAL A 207 20.44 7.67 -4.76
N SER A 208 20.34 8.45 -5.84
CA SER A 208 20.37 9.92 -5.77
C SER A 208 19.15 10.49 -5.02
N ILE A 209 18.01 9.79 -4.99
CA ILE A 209 16.83 10.14 -4.19
C ILE A 209 17.14 9.94 -2.71
N ASN A 210 17.77 8.83 -2.33
CA ASN A 210 18.13 8.50 -0.95
C ASN A 210 19.18 9.46 -0.40
N GLU A 211 20.26 9.70 -1.13
CA GLU A 211 21.29 10.67 -0.74
C GLU A 211 20.73 12.08 -0.58
N ARG A 212 19.88 12.51 -1.52
CA ARG A 212 19.19 13.80 -1.41
C ARG A 212 18.24 13.79 -0.23
N ALA A 213 17.52 12.70 0.06
CA ALA A 213 16.65 12.61 1.24
C ALA A 213 17.43 12.78 2.54
N SER A 214 18.57 12.09 2.70
CA SER A 214 19.48 12.25 3.85
C SER A 214 19.97 13.70 4.00
N ARG A 215 20.47 14.31 2.92
CA ARG A 215 20.91 15.71 2.91
C ARG A 215 19.78 16.67 3.28
N HIS A 216 18.57 16.43 2.77
CA HIS A 216 17.42 17.28 3.05
C HIS A 216 16.85 17.10 4.45
N ALA A 217 16.98 15.91 5.04
CA ALA A 217 16.57 15.63 6.41
C ALA A 217 17.34 16.52 7.40
N ARG A 218 18.65 16.70 7.21
CA ARG A 218 19.50 17.48 8.14
C ARG A 218 19.44 19.00 7.96
N LYS A 219 18.88 19.51 6.86
CA LYS A 219 18.73 20.96 6.64
C LYS A 219 17.75 21.58 7.65
N ARG A 220 18.11 22.76 8.19
CA ARG A 220 17.19 23.60 8.99
C ARG A 220 15.97 23.99 8.14
N LEU A 221 14.78 23.90 8.73
CA LEU A 221 13.56 24.42 8.12
C LEU A 221 13.47 25.92 8.42
N GLY A 222 13.90 26.75 7.46
CA GLY A 222 13.57 28.17 7.47
C GLY A 222 12.10 28.41 7.08
N PHE A 223 11.63 29.65 7.27
CA PHE A 223 10.26 30.06 6.97
C PHE A 223 9.82 29.67 5.56
N PHE A 224 10.60 29.99 4.52
CA PHE A 224 10.27 29.68 3.12
C PHE A 224 10.05 28.18 2.86
N ARG A 225 10.88 27.32 3.47
CA ARG A 225 10.76 25.87 3.30
C ARG A 225 9.56 25.31 4.07
N TRP A 226 9.26 25.88 5.23
CA TRP A 226 8.04 25.54 5.97
C TRP A 226 6.79 25.92 5.18
N SER A 227 6.76 27.14 4.62
CA SER A 227 5.68 27.61 3.74
C SER A 227 5.53 26.73 2.50
N ALA A 228 6.63 26.31 1.87
CA ALA A 228 6.59 25.37 0.73
C ALA A 228 6.04 23.98 1.12
N ILE A 229 6.33 23.48 2.33
CA ILE A 229 5.78 22.22 2.82
C ILE A 229 4.27 22.34 3.05
N VAL A 230 3.83 23.41 3.71
CA VAL A 230 2.40 23.69 3.93
C VAL A 230 1.67 23.88 2.60
N TRP A 231 2.25 24.65 1.68
CA TRP A 231 1.70 24.86 0.34
C TRP A 231 1.60 23.56 -0.46
N ARG A 232 2.59 22.67 -0.35
CA ARG A 232 2.51 21.35 -0.98
C ARG A 232 1.40 20.49 -0.37
N TYR A 233 1.25 20.47 0.96
CA TYR A 233 0.11 19.80 1.58
C TYR A 233 -1.23 20.40 1.14
N PHE A 234 -1.28 21.73 0.97
CA PHE A 234 -2.45 22.42 0.43
C PHE A 234 -2.74 22.03 -1.01
N ARG A 235 -1.74 22.02 -1.90
CA ARG A 235 -1.91 21.60 -3.30
C ARG A 235 -2.33 20.13 -3.37
N ASP A 236 -1.64 19.28 -2.62
CA ASP A 236 -1.87 17.84 -2.62
C ASP A 236 -3.24 17.49 -2.00
N ARG A 237 -3.90 18.40 -1.25
CA ARG A 237 -5.25 18.21 -0.72
C ARG A 237 -6.29 17.90 -1.80
N HIS A 238 -6.15 18.47 -3.01
CA HIS A 238 -7.09 18.24 -4.11
C HIS A 238 -6.89 16.84 -4.71
N TYR A 239 -5.63 16.43 -4.92
CA TYR A 239 -5.29 15.06 -5.35
C TYR A 239 -5.68 14.01 -4.30
N LEU A 240 -5.60 14.38 -3.02
CA LEU A 240 -5.87 13.52 -1.87
C LEU A 240 -7.33 13.62 -1.38
N ALA A 241 -8.17 14.50 -1.94
CA ALA A 241 -9.52 14.76 -1.47
C ALA A 241 -10.38 13.47 -1.38
N HIS A 242 -10.17 12.54 -2.30
CA HIS A 242 -10.92 11.29 -2.33
C HIS A 242 -10.47 10.30 -1.24
N ARG A 243 -9.22 10.34 -0.78
CA ARG A 243 -8.61 9.33 0.12
C ARG A 243 -8.82 9.65 1.61
N HIS A 244 -10.04 10.03 2.02
CA HIS A 244 -10.41 10.50 3.37
C HIS A 244 -9.76 11.81 3.89
N TYR A 245 -8.79 12.40 3.20
CA TYR A 245 -8.13 13.63 3.66
C TYR A 245 -8.99 14.90 3.60
N HIS A 246 -10.09 14.90 2.82
CA HIS A 246 -10.92 16.10 2.56
C HIS A 246 -11.55 16.73 3.79
N ARG A 247 -11.77 15.98 4.88
CA ARG A 247 -12.38 16.54 6.10
C ARG A 247 -11.45 17.44 6.91
N LEU A 248 -10.15 17.43 6.63
CA LEU A 248 -9.19 18.14 7.46
C LEU A 248 -9.09 19.59 7.01
N GLY A 249 -9.63 20.48 7.85
CA GLY A 249 -9.46 21.92 7.68
C GLY A 249 -7.98 22.32 7.68
N TRP A 250 -7.67 23.49 7.12
CA TRP A 250 -6.29 23.98 6.97
C TRP A 250 -5.51 24.00 8.30
N ARG A 251 -6.19 24.28 9.43
CA ARG A 251 -5.61 24.25 10.78
C ARG A 251 -5.07 22.87 11.14
N ALA A 252 -5.81 21.81 10.81
CA ALA A 252 -5.39 20.42 11.08
C ALA A 252 -4.19 20.03 10.22
N ILE A 253 -4.16 20.43 8.94
CA ILE A 253 -3.02 20.21 8.03
C ILE A 253 -1.76 20.92 8.56
N VAL A 254 -1.90 22.17 9.00
CA VAL A 254 -0.78 22.94 9.57
C VAL A 254 -0.31 22.33 10.90
N ALA A 255 -1.22 21.91 11.77
CA ALA A 255 -0.91 21.24 13.03
C ALA A 255 -0.16 19.92 12.78
N ALA A 256 -0.64 19.12 11.83
CA ALA A 256 0.00 17.90 11.35
C ALA A 256 1.43 18.15 10.83
N ALA A 257 1.59 19.16 9.97
CA ALA A 257 2.89 19.56 9.44
C ALA A 257 3.86 19.97 10.56
N ARG A 258 3.38 20.75 11.53
CA ARG A 258 4.17 21.19 12.70
C ARG A 258 4.56 20.01 13.59
N ARG A 259 3.62 19.11 13.92
CA ARG A 259 3.90 17.89 14.70
C ARG A 259 4.97 17.04 14.03
N ARG A 260 4.82 16.77 12.72
CA ARG A 260 5.80 15.99 11.94
C ARG A 260 7.19 16.62 12.00
N HIS A 261 7.25 17.95 11.86
CA HIS A 261 8.52 18.67 11.91
C HIS A 261 9.18 18.58 13.28
N ARG A 262 8.42 18.74 14.37
CA ARG A 262 8.94 18.58 15.74
C ARG A 262 9.47 17.16 15.98
N GLN A 263 8.70 16.15 15.62
CA GLN A 263 9.12 14.74 15.75
C GLN A 263 10.40 14.49 14.97
N ARG A 264 10.48 14.93 13.71
CA ARG A 264 11.70 14.83 12.90
C ARG A 264 12.93 15.44 13.58
N ARG A 265 12.78 16.61 14.20
CA ARG A 265 13.89 17.27 14.92
C ARG A 265 14.31 16.48 16.14
N ALA A 266 13.36 15.90 16.86
CA ALA A 266 13.65 15.00 17.98
C ALA A 266 14.39 13.75 17.50
N ASP A 267 13.90 13.09 16.43
CA ASP A 267 14.52 11.90 15.84
C ASP A 267 15.97 12.18 15.40
N LEU A 268 16.18 13.29 14.68
CA LEU A 268 17.53 13.69 14.24
C LEU A 268 18.44 14.03 15.42
N ALA A 269 17.95 14.80 16.41
CA ALA A 269 18.74 15.13 17.59
C ALA A 269 19.06 13.90 18.45
N TYR A 270 18.20 12.88 18.44
CA TYR A 270 18.49 11.59 19.06
C TYR A 270 19.59 10.87 18.29
N LEU A 271 19.45 10.73 16.97
CA LEU A 271 20.46 10.07 16.12
C LEU A 271 21.82 10.78 16.19
N ASP A 272 21.86 12.12 16.16
CA ASP A 272 23.11 12.86 16.24
C ASP A 272 23.83 12.67 17.58
N ARG A 273 23.09 12.37 18.66
CA ARG A 273 23.65 12.12 20.00
C ARG A 273 24.01 10.66 20.26
N HIS A 274 23.28 9.72 19.66
CA HIS A 274 23.35 8.31 20.03
C HIS A 274 23.77 7.36 18.91
N ALA A 275 23.67 7.76 17.64
CA ALA A 275 24.00 6.87 16.53
C ALA A 275 25.52 6.74 16.37
N ALA A 276 26.01 5.50 16.38
CA ALA A 276 27.38 5.20 15.99
C ALA A 276 27.60 5.54 14.51
N GLN A 277 28.74 6.16 14.21
CA GLN A 277 29.11 6.52 12.82
C GLN A 277 29.87 5.39 12.11
N GLN A 278 30.42 4.46 12.88
CA GLN A 278 31.22 3.34 12.38
C GLN A 278 30.56 2.03 12.82
N ALA A 279 30.73 0.99 12.00
CA ALA A 279 30.32 -0.34 12.36
C ALA A 279 31.20 -0.87 13.51
N PRO A 280 30.68 -1.78 14.37
CA PRO A 280 31.48 -2.46 15.37
C PRO A 280 32.65 -3.22 14.73
N THR A 281 33.75 -3.33 15.46
CA THR A 281 34.93 -4.13 15.04
C THR A 281 34.73 -5.63 15.25
N GLY A 282 33.85 -6.03 16.18
CA GLY A 282 33.52 -7.42 16.47
C GLY A 282 32.41 -7.98 15.57
N ALA A 283 32.03 -9.24 15.81
CA ALA A 283 30.94 -9.89 15.10
C ALA A 283 29.63 -9.12 15.29
N TYR A 284 28.96 -8.80 14.17
CA TYR A 284 27.70 -8.08 14.20
C TYR A 284 26.70 -8.60 13.18
N ALA A 285 25.42 -8.47 13.53
CA ALA A 285 24.31 -8.58 12.60
C ALA A 285 23.83 -7.18 12.20
N TYR A 286 23.40 -7.00 10.96
CA TYR A 286 22.91 -5.72 10.46
C TYR A 286 21.41 -5.80 10.16
N PHE A 287 20.64 -4.86 10.70
CA PHE A 287 19.22 -4.72 10.45
C PHE A 287 18.90 -3.32 9.93
N GLY A 288 18.56 -3.22 8.65
CA GLY A 288 18.10 -1.98 8.05
C GLY A 288 16.61 -1.75 8.34
N LEU A 289 16.27 -0.65 8.99
CA LEU A 289 14.88 -0.26 9.14
C LEU A 289 14.26 0.01 7.77
N HIS A 290 13.03 -0.47 7.60
CA HIS A 290 12.19 -0.24 6.44
C HIS A 290 11.43 1.07 6.61
N TYR A 291 11.13 1.73 5.49
CA TYR A 291 10.29 2.92 5.48
C TYR A 291 8.84 2.54 5.82
N GLN A 292 8.18 3.34 6.66
CA GLN A 292 6.79 3.11 7.03
C GLN A 292 5.90 4.35 6.85
N PRO A 293 4.63 4.16 6.42
CA PRO A 293 4.01 2.87 6.05
C PRO A 293 4.30 2.46 4.58
N GLU A 294 4.64 1.18 4.32
CA GLU A 294 4.89 0.61 2.97
C GLU A 294 4.25 -0.77 2.77
N ARG A 295 3.81 -1.12 1.55
CA ARG A 295 3.20 -2.44 1.23
C ARG A 295 3.98 -3.62 1.83
N THR A 296 5.30 -3.58 1.67
CA THR A 296 6.28 -4.56 2.18
C THR A 296 6.30 -4.68 3.71
N THR A 297 5.89 -3.64 4.45
CA THR A 297 5.77 -3.68 5.91
C THR A 297 4.34 -3.96 6.37
N VAL A 298 3.32 -3.51 5.65
CA VAL A 298 1.91 -3.84 5.92
C VAL A 298 1.19 -4.06 4.59
N PRO A 299 0.60 -5.24 4.31
CA PRO A 299 0.46 -6.39 5.21
C PRO A 299 1.65 -7.39 5.14
N GLU A 300 2.56 -7.26 4.18
CA GLU A 300 3.46 -8.36 3.79
C GLU A 300 4.39 -8.86 4.92
N ALA A 301 4.82 -7.99 5.84
CA ALA A 301 5.67 -8.40 6.96
C ALA A 301 4.94 -9.17 8.07
N GLY A 302 3.62 -9.35 7.97
CA GLY A 302 2.81 -10.08 8.95
C GLY A 302 3.03 -9.58 10.38
N TYR A 303 3.51 -10.46 11.26
CA TYR A 303 3.82 -10.14 12.66
C TYR A 303 5.00 -9.17 12.84
N PHE A 304 5.91 -9.09 11.87
CA PHE A 304 7.13 -8.27 11.93
C PHE A 304 6.96 -6.86 11.34
N HIS A 305 5.72 -6.44 11.12
CA HIS A 305 5.43 -5.05 10.77
C HIS A 305 5.81 -4.07 11.90
N ASP A 306 5.78 -4.52 13.16
CA ASP A 306 6.40 -3.81 14.28
C ASP A 306 7.90 -4.07 14.24
N GLN A 307 8.63 -3.11 13.68
CA GLN A 307 10.07 -3.25 13.48
C GLN A 307 10.83 -3.25 14.80
N ILE A 308 10.31 -2.62 15.87
CA ILE A 308 10.92 -2.67 17.20
C ILE A 308 10.81 -4.09 17.75
N ARG A 309 9.64 -4.71 17.59
CA ARG A 309 9.46 -6.12 17.96
C ARG A 309 10.37 -7.03 17.14
N ALA A 310 10.47 -6.80 15.83
CA ALA A 310 11.39 -7.55 14.96
C ALA A 310 12.85 -7.43 15.45
N ILE A 311 13.29 -6.22 15.82
CA ILE A 311 14.63 -5.98 16.39
C ILE A 311 14.81 -6.71 17.72
N ARG A 312 13.83 -6.67 18.62
CA ARG A 312 13.92 -7.34 19.93
C ARG A 312 14.01 -8.86 19.78
N ILE A 313 13.20 -9.44 18.90
CA ILE A 313 13.24 -10.87 18.60
C ILE A 313 14.58 -11.22 17.98
N LEU A 314 15.04 -10.46 16.98
CA LEU A 314 16.33 -10.69 16.34
C LEU A 314 17.47 -10.63 17.36
N ALA A 315 17.54 -9.58 18.17
CA ALA A 315 18.56 -9.40 19.20
C ALA A 315 18.58 -10.55 20.21
N ALA A 316 17.42 -11.04 20.64
CA ALA A 316 17.32 -12.18 21.55
C ALA A 316 17.75 -13.51 20.93
N SER A 317 17.67 -13.63 19.59
CA SER A 317 18.06 -14.82 18.84
C SER A 317 19.52 -14.81 18.37
N LEU A 318 20.26 -13.72 18.57
CA LEU A 318 21.66 -13.65 18.16
C LEU A 318 22.57 -14.43 19.12
N PRO A 319 23.70 -14.98 18.61
CA PRO A 319 24.72 -15.59 19.46
C PRO A 319 25.25 -14.61 20.52
N THR A 320 25.59 -15.14 21.70
CA THR A 320 26.20 -14.36 22.78
C THR A 320 27.45 -13.62 22.30
N GLY A 321 27.57 -12.33 22.63
CA GLY A 321 28.69 -11.49 22.22
C GLY A 321 28.56 -10.86 20.83
N MET A 322 27.58 -11.25 20.02
CA MET A 322 27.30 -10.60 18.74
C MET A 322 26.52 -9.28 18.96
N THR A 323 26.94 -8.22 18.26
CA THR A 323 26.26 -6.92 18.32
C THR A 323 25.19 -6.80 17.23
N LEU A 324 23.98 -6.35 17.57
CA LEU A 324 22.98 -5.98 16.56
C LEU A 324 23.13 -4.50 16.17
N VAL A 325 23.44 -4.24 14.91
CA VAL A 325 23.52 -2.90 14.33
C VAL A 325 22.22 -2.58 13.61
N VAL A 326 21.47 -1.61 14.12
CA VAL A 326 20.23 -1.13 13.52
C VAL A 326 20.48 0.18 12.79
N LYS A 327 20.11 0.26 11.51
CA LYS A 327 20.27 1.48 10.70
C LYS A 327 18.92 2.06 10.32
N GLU A 328 18.71 3.33 10.66
CA GLU A 328 17.53 4.10 10.24
C GLU A 328 17.42 4.26 8.73
N HIS A 329 16.19 4.23 8.21
CA HIS A 329 15.91 4.42 6.81
C HIS A 329 16.04 5.91 6.41
N PRO A 330 16.85 6.27 5.39
CA PRO A 330 17.06 7.66 4.96
C PRO A 330 15.77 8.45 4.67
N ARG A 331 14.76 7.77 4.12
CA ARG A 331 13.48 8.40 3.78
C ARG A 331 12.57 8.59 4.99
N GLN A 332 12.76 7.84 6.07
CA GLN A 332 11.98 7.98 7.31
C GLN A 332 12.20 9.39 7.90
N LEU A 333 13.39 9.96 7.73
CA LEU A 333 13.77 11.26 8.25
C LEU A 333 13.51 12.42 7.26
N GLY A 334 13.09 12.14 6.02
CA GLY A 334 13.00 13.12 4.93
C GLY A 334 11.66 13.86 4.76
N ASP A 335 11.72 15.08 4.22
CA ASP A 335 10.55 15.94 3.89
C ASP A 335 10.10 15.82 2.42
N ARG A 336 10.75 14.97 1.62
CA ARG A 336 10.70 15.08 0.16
C ARG A 336 9.34 14.72 -0.44
N ARG A 337 8.62 13.83 0.22
CA ARG A 337 7.17 13.62 0.08
C ARG A 337 6.63 13.56 1.47
N PRO A 338 6.15 14.67 2.02
CA PRO A 338 5.67 14.69 3.36
C PRO A 338 4.36 13.92 3.31
N SER A 339 4.46 12.61 3.58
CA SER A 339 3.30 11.76 3.57
C SER A 339 2.61 11.99 4.90
N LEU A 340 1.42 12.58 4.82
CA LEU A 340 0.50 12.82 5.94
C LEU A 340 0.19 11.53 6.70
N ARG A 341 0.28 10.39 6.01
CA ARG A 341 0.21 9.00 6.50
C ARG A 341 1.24 8.65 7.59
N ARG A 342 2.26 9.48 7.81
CA ARG A 342 3.37 9.19 8.73
C ARG A 342 3.13 9.66 10.16
N LEU A 343 1.99 10.29 10.46
CA LEU A 343 1.73 10.79 11.81
C LEU A 343 1.31 9.72 12.81
N HIS A 344 0.87 8.57 12.32
CA HIS A 344 0.31 7.50 13.16
C HIS A 344 1.37 6.56 13.73
N ALA A 345 2.59 6.57 13.18
CA ALA A 345 3.74 5.86 13.74
C ALA A 345 4.35 6.69 14.88
N VAL A 346 3.80 6.57 16.08
CA VAL A 346 4.39 7.03 17.35
C VAL A 346 4.35 5.90 18.34
#